data_AF-A0A1W9R519-F1
#
_entry.id   AF-A0A1W9R519-F1
#
_cell.length_a   1.000
_cell.length_b   1.000
_cell.length_c   1.000
_cell.angle_alpha   90.00
_cell.angle_beta   90.00
_cell.angle_gamma   90.00
#
_symmetry.space_group_name_H-M   'P 1'
#
loop_
_entity.id
_entity.type
_entity.pdbx_description
1 polymer ?
#
loop_
_entity_poly.entity_id
_entity_poly.type
_entity_poly.pdbx_seq_one_letter_code
_entity_poly.pdbx_strand_id
1 'polypeptide(L)'
;MAEYHKIPTVFSRDPDTNYKTLLEGQFATPELDYLQHNIWVFTEKVDGTNIRVIFENQQITFGGKTDKAQIPASLVNKLNEIFLPQRETFIEMFNDAEVCLYGEGYGPKIQKGGGNYRTDQSFVLFDIRIGEWWLQRKDVEDIADKLGIDIVPIIGEGTLQQMVEKALEAEMEGYLDDEQRDQGNKRNGKGKKTIKSS
;
A
#
# COMPACT_ATOMS: atom_id res chain seq x y z
N MET A 1 -12.73 -12.65 -10.77
CA MET A 1 -11.43 -11.92 -10.81
C MET A 1 -10.83 -11.93 -9.41
N ALA A 2 -9.52 -12.12 -9.26
CA ALA A 2 -8.92 -12.29 -7.94
C ALA A 2 -8.90 -10.96 -7.14
N GLU A 3 -9.44 -11.00 -5.92
CA GLU A 3 -9.28 -9.90 -4.95
C GLU A 3 -7.80 -9.69 -4.62
N TYR A 4 -7.38 -8.44 -4.38
CA TYR A 4 -6.01 -8.15 -3.96
C TYR A 4 -5.75 -8.79 -2.60
N HIS A 5 -4.59 -9.43 -2.46
CA HIS A 5 -4.24 -10.15 -1.25
C HIS A 5 -4.09 -9.18 -0.06
N LYS A 6 -4.47 -9.63 1.13
CA LYS A 6 -4.29 -8.83 2.33
C LYS A 6 -2.81 -8.91 2.75
N ILE A 7 -2.18 -7.74 2.87
CA ILE A 7 -0.81 -7.65 3.39
C ILE A 7 -0.84 -7.97 4.91
N PRO A 8 -0.07 -8.96 5.40
CA PRO A 8 0.06 -9.22 6.83
C PRO A 8 0.88 -8.11 7.50
N THR A 9 0.62 -7.87 8.79
CA THR A 9 1.58 -7.08 9.60
C THR A 9 2.85 -7.90 9.79
N VAL A 10 4.03 -7.26 9.91
CA VAL A 10 5.32 -7.96 10.05
C VAL A 10 5.32 -8.95 11.22
N PHE A 11 4.86 -8.49 12.39
CA PHE A 11 4.79 -9.29 13.61
C PHE A 11 3.36 -9.69 13.99
N SER A 12 3.28 -10.79 14.71
CA SER A 12 2.08 -11.30 15.37
C SER A 12 1.55 -10.30 16.41
N ARG A 13 0.25 -10.41 16.72
CA ARG A 13 -0.42 -9.53 17.69
C ARG A 13 -0.75 -10.28 18.97
N ASP A 14 -0.55 -9.63 20.11
CA ASP A 14 -0.78 -10.22 21.44
C ASP A 14 -2.29 -10.34 21.73
N PRO A 15 -2.84 -11.56 21.86
CA PRO A 15 -4.24 -11.79 22.19
C PRO A 15 -4.66 -11.19 23.55
N ASP A 16 -3.76 -11.17 24.53
CA ASP A 16 -4.05 -10.68 25.89
C ASP A 16 -4.32 -9.17 25.90
N THR A 17 -3.84 -8.46 24.87
CA THR A 17 -4.07 -7.02 24.70
C THR A 17 -5.26 -6.70 23.79
N ASN A 18 -6.09 -7.69 23.47
CA ASN A 18 -7.10 -7.60 22.41
C ASN A 18 -6.46 -7.22 21.07
N TYR A 19 -5.33 -7.85 20.73
CA TYR A 19 -4.55 -7.68 19.50
C TYR A 19 -4.06 -6.27 19.24
N LYS A 20 -4.03 -5.43 20.28
CA LYS A 20 -3.58 -4.06 20.18
C LYS A 20 -2.06 -4.06 20.00
N THR A 21 -1.34 -4.83 20.80
CA THR A 21 0.12 -4.95 20.81
C THR A 21 0.67 -5.84 19.69
N LEU A 22 1.86 -5.49 19.16
CA LEU A 22 2.70 -6.39 18.35
C LEU A 22 3.70 -7.14 19.25
N LEU A 23 3.90 -8.41 18.96
CA LEU A 23 4.89 -9.29 19.61
C LEU A 23 6.17 -9.23 18.79
N GLU A 24 7.06 -8.29 19.15
CA GLU A 24 8.31 -8.05 18.43
C GLU A 24 9.18 -9.31 18.39
N GLY A 25 9.77 -9.59 17.22
CA GLY A 25 10.52 -10.83 16.98
C GLY A 25 9.66 -12.07 16.73
N GLN A 26 8.34 -12.01 16.90
CA GLN A 26 7.42 -13.08 16.51
C GLN A 26 6.76 -12.73 15.18
N PHE A 27 7.34 -13.18 14.07
CA PHE A 27 6.80 -12.94 12.74
C PHE A 27 5.36 -13.44 12.59
N ALA A 28 4.56 -12.73 11.78
CA ALA A 28 3.15 -13.06 11.58
C ALA A 28 2.96 -14.31 10.72
N THR A 29 3.94 -14.65 9.88
CA THR A 29 3.92 -15.85 9.04
C THR A 29 5.32 -16.48 8.97
N PRO A 30 5.42 -17.81 8.71
CA PRO A 30 6.70 -18.48 8.51
C PRO A 30 7.51 -17.92 7.33
N GLU A 31 6.85 -17.42 6.28
CA GLU A 31 7.51 -16.85 5.11
C GLU A 31 8.22 -15.54 5.45
N LEU A 32 7.62 -14.68 6.28
CA LEU A 32 8.26 -13.44 6.73
C LEU A 32 9.49 -13.74 7.59
N ASP A 33 9.41 -14.75 8.46
CA ASP A 33 10.55 -15.20 9.26
C ASP A 33 11.68 -15.74 8.38
N TYR A 34 11.34 -16.62 7.44
CA TYR A 34 12.30 -17.21 6.52
C TYR A 34 12.99 -16.17 5.62
N LEU A 35 12.25 -15.17 5.16
CA LEU A 35 12.73 -14.14 4.23
C LEU A 35 13.24 -12.87 4.93
N GLN A 36 13.31 -12.85 6.27
CA GLN A 36 13.58 -11.62 7.02
C GLN A 36 14.92 -10.95 6.68
N HIS A 37 15.92 -11.74 6.25
CA HIS A 37 17.26 -11.28 5.92
C HIS A 37 17.45 -10.92 4.43
N ASN A 38 16.43 -11.14 3.59
CA ASN A 38 16.47 -10.68 2.21
C ASN A 38 16.46 -9.15 2.15
N ILE A 39 16.93 -8.60 1.03
CA ILE A 39 16.70 -7.20 0.72
C ILE A 39 15.30 -7.05 0.15
N TRP A 40 14.50 -6.23 0.82
CA TRP A 40 13.15 -5.86 0.44
C TRP A 40 13.14 -4.42 -0.06
N VAL A 41 12.20 -4.14 -0.96
CA VAL A 41 11.83 -2.80 -1.37
C VAL A 41 10.61 -2.39 -0.56
N PHE A 42 10.64 -1.18 -0.01
CA PHE A 42 9.55 -0.64 0.80
C PHE A 42 8.97 0.56 0.08
N THR A 43 7.67 0.56 -0.11
CA THR A 43 6.93 1.66 -0.72
C THR A 43 6.09 2.38 0.31
N GLU A 44 5.76 3.65 0.05
CA GLU A 44 4.78 4.34 0.88
C GLU A 44 3.44 3.60 0.84
N LYS A 45 2.87 3.37 2.02
CA LYS A 45 1.50 2.88 2.14
C LYS A 45 0.54 4.06 2.17
N VAL A 46 0.00 4.42 1.01
CA VAL A 46 -0.99 5.50 0.86
C VAL A 46 -2.29 5.17 1.60
N ASP A 47 -2.88 6.17 2.27
CA ASP A 47 -4.17 6.05 2.97
C ASP A 47 -5.30 6.65 2.12
N GLY A 48 -6.04 5.78 1.44
CA GLY A 48 -7.14 6.15 0.55
C GLY A 48 -8.23 5.08 0.50
N THR A 49 -8.56 4.65 -0.71
CA THR A 49 -9.37 3.45 -0.94
C THR A 49 -8.74 2.60 -2.05
N ASN A 50 -8.71 1.29 -1.85
CA ASN A 50 -8.24 0.37 -2.89
C ASN A 50 -9.08 0.48 -4.16
N ILE A 51 -8.39 0.54 -5.31
CA ILE A 51 -8.97 0.58 -6.66
C ILE A 51 -8.29 -0.48 -7.53
N ARG A 52 -9.11 -1.15 -8.34
CA ARG A 52 -8.72 -2.05 -9.41
C ARG A 52 -9.11 -1.41 -10.74
N VAL A 53 -8.15 -1.20 -11.62
CA VAL A 53 -8.39 -0.84 -13.02
C VAL A 53 -8.23 -2.12 -13.83
N ILE A 54 -9.34 -2.56 -14.41
CA ILE A 54 -9.48 -3.89 -14.99
C ILE A 54 -9.57 -3.71 -16.50
N PHE A 55 -8.69 -4.40 -17.23
CA PHE A 55 -8.72 -4.48 -18.68
C PHE A 55 -9.00 -5.93 -19.09
N GLU A 56 -10.15 -6.13 -19.72
CA GLU A 56 -10.62 -7.43 -20.19
C GLU A 56 -11.50 -7.20 -21.43
N ASN A 57 -11.43 -8.08 -22.43
CA ASN A 57 -12.22 -7.97 -23.66
C ASN A 57 -12.10 -6.59 -24.33
N GLN A 58 -10.90 -5.99 -24.29
CA GLN A 58 -10.60 -4.65 -24.81
C GLN A 58 -11.43 -3.52 -24.19
N GLN A 59 -11.93 -3.73 -22.97
CA GLN A 59 -12.69 -2.75 -22.19
C GLN A 59 -11.98 -2.47 -20.86
N ILE A 60 -12.02 -1.20 -20.44
CA ILE A 60 -11.52 -0.77 -19.14
C ILE A 60 -12.72 -0.61 -18.20
N THR A 61 -12.65 -1.23 -17.03
CA THR A 61 -13.63 -1.09 -15.94
C THR A 61 -12.93 -0.84 -14.61
N PHE A 62 -13.69 -0.39 -13.60
CA PHE A 62 -13.15 -0.05 -12.28
C PHE A 62 -13.85 -0.84 -11.18
N GLY A 63 -13.08 -1.36 -10.23
CA GLY A 63 -13.58 -2.04 -9.04
C GLY A 63 -12.93 -1.50 -7.75
N GLY A 64 -13.63 -1.58 -6.63
CA GLY A 64 -13.01 -1.38 -5.31
C GLY A 64 -12.31 -2.64 -4.81
N LYS A 65 -11.98 -2.71 -3.51
CA LYS A 65 -11.33 -3.87 -2.88
C LYS A 65 -12.02 -5.21 -3.16
N THR A 66 -13.35 -5.21 -3.13
CA THR A 66 -14.20 -6.35 -3.46
C THR A 66 -15.12 -5.96 -4.61
N ASP A 67 -15.71 -6.94 -5.30
CA ASP A 67 -16.59 -6.66 -6.45
C ASP A 67 -17.88 -5.91 -6.06
N LYS A 68 -18.24 -5.96 -4.78
CA LYS A 68 -19.40 -5.26 -4.22
C LYS A 68 -19.06 -3.85 -3.70
N ALA A 69 -17.77 -3.55 -3.54
CA ALA A 69 -17.33 -2.28 -2.98
C ALA A 69 -17.73 -1.12 -3.90
N GLN A 70 -18.35 -0.09 -3.33
CA GLN A 70 -18.77 1.09 -4.07
C GLN A 70 -17.63 2.10 -4.13
N ILE A 71 -17.32 2.58 -5.33
CA ILE A 71 -16.34 3.64 -5.54
C ILE A 71 -17.07 4.99 -5.46
N PRO A 72 -16.58 5.97 -4.69
CA PRO A 72 -17.16 7.31 -4.65
C PRO A 72 -17.26 7.93 -6.06
N ALA A 73 -18.40 8.55 -6.38
CA ALA A 73 -18.66 9.07 -7.72
C ALA A 73 -17.61 10.08 -8.23
N SER A 74 -17.09 10.93 -7.34
CA SER A 74 -16.02 11.87 -7.70
C SER A 74 -14.73 11.16 -8.13
N LEU A 75 -14.40 10.04 -7.48
CA LEU A 75 -13.25 9.23 -7.81
C LEU A 75 -13.49 8.44 -9.11
N VAL A 76 -14.71 7.93 -9.35
CA VAL A 76 -15.07 7.31 -10.63
C VAL A 76 -14.87 8.28 -11.78
N ASN A 77 -15.30 9.54 -11.65
CA ASN A 77 -15.09 10.55 -12.69
C ASN A 77 -13.59 10.75 -12.98
N LYS A 78 -12.77 10.85 -11.93
CA LYS A 78 -11.32 10.97 -12.09
C LYS A 78 -10.69 9.75 -12.75
N LEU A 79 -11.11 8.54 -12.38
CA LEU A 79 -10.63 7.30 -13.01
C LEU A 79 -11.03 7.25 -14.49
N ASN A 80 -12.25 7.68 -14.83
CA ASN A 80 -12.68 7.79 -16.21
C ASN A 80 -11.80 8.76 -17.01
N GLU A 81 -11.50 9.93 -16.44
CA GLU A 81 -10.61 10.93 -17.05
C GLU A 81 -9.19 10.39 -17.30
N ILE A 82 -8.65 9.62 -16.35
CA ILE A 82 -7.29 9.08 -16.45
C ILE A 82 -7.21 7.92 -17.46
N PHE A 83 -8.14 6.96 -17.40
CA PHE A 83 -7.94 5.66 -18.06
C PHE A 83 -8.75 5.45 -19.34
N LEU A 84 -9.97 6.00 -19.46
CA LEU A 84 -10.78 5.74 -20.67
C LEU A 84 -10.15 6.29 -21.97
N PRO A 85 -9.50 7.47 -21.96
CA PRO A 85 -8.76 7.95 -23.14
C PRO A 85 -7.59 7.04 -23.54
N GLN A 86 -7.10 6.19 -22.65
CA GLN A 86 -5.94 5.33 -22.86
C GLN A 86 -6.30 3.94 -23.41
N ARG A 87 -7.55 3.72 -23.83
CA ARG A 87 -8.02 2.41 -24.31
C ARG A 87 -7.14 1.82 -25.40
N GLU A 88 -6.77 2.61 -26.40
CA GLU A 88 -5.90 2.14 -27.49
C GLU A 88 -4.50 1.79 -26.99
N THR A 89 -3.93 2.59 -26.08
CA THR A 89 -2.66 2.27 -25.41
C THR A 89 -2.72 0.95 -24.65
N PHE A 90 -3.83 0.67 -23.95
CA PHE A 90 -4.04 -0.62 -23.28
C PHE A 90 -4.10 -1.79 -24.28
N ILE A 91 -4.79 -1.62 -25.42
CA ILE A 91 -4.87 -2.62 -26.48
C ILE A 91 -3.48 -2.88 -27.07
N GLU A 92 -2.69 -1.83 -27.36
CA GLU A 92 -1.33 -1.97 -27.89
C GLU A 92 -0.39 -2.67 -26.90
N MET A 93 -0.52 -2.37 -25.61
CA MET A 93 0.36 -2.91 -24.56
C MET A 93 0.00 -4.35 -24.16
N PHE A 94 -1.30 -4.67 -24.10
CA PHE A 94 -1.79 -5.91 -23.48
C PHE A 94 -2.53 -6.83 -24.44
N ASN A 95 -2.86 -6.37 -25.65
CA ASN A 95 -3.66 -7.10 -26.63
C ASN A 95 -4.96 -7.64 -26.00
N ASP A 96 -5.13 -8.97 -25.96
CA ASP A 96 -6.29 -9.64 -25.37
C ASP A 96 -6.01 -10.22 -23.97
N ALA A 97 -4.91 -9.83 -23.33
CA ALA A 97 -4.58 -10.31 -21.99
C ALA A 97 -5.54 -9.74 -20.93
N GLU A 98 -5.89 -10.56 -19.94
CA GLU A 98 -6.57 -10.10 -18.74
C GLU A 98 -5.59 -9.33 -17.85
N VAL A 99 -5.82 -8.04 -17.64
CA VAL A 99 -4.92 -7.18 -16.87
C VAL A 99 -5.68 -6.49 -15.74
N CYS A 100 -5.07 -6.47 -14.56
CA CYS A 100 -5.57 -5.71 -13.42
C CYS A 100 -4.44 -4.86 -12.83
N LEU A 101 -4.60 -3.55 -12.90
CA LEU A 101 -3.77 -2.59 -12.18
C LEU A 101 -4.39 -2.36 -10.81
N TYR A 102 -3.62 -2.64 -9.76
CA TYR A 102 -3.99 -2.41 -8.38
C TYR A 102 -3.33 -1.12 -7.89
N GLY A 103 -4.15 -0.24 -7.33
CA GLY A 103 -3.69 1.04 -6.80
C GLY A 103 -4.60 1.57 -5.71
N GLU A 104 -4.28 2.76 -5.24
CA GLU A 104 -5.05 3.48 -4.24
C GLU A 104 -5.69 4.70 -4.89
N GLY A 105 -7.01 4.83 -4.78
CA GLY A 105 -7.69 6.08 -4.97
C GLY A 105 -7.41 6.98 -3.77
N TYR A 106 -6.78 8.13 -3.98
CA TYR A 106 -6.27 8.97 -2.91
C TYR A 106 -6.51 10.47 -3.17
N GLY A 107 -6.40 11.28 -2.12
CA GLY A 107 -6.68 12.71 -2.15
C GLY A 107 -7.79 13.13 -1.17
N PRO A 108 -8.22 14.40 -1.23
CA PRO A 108 -9.17 14.96 -0.29
C PRO A 108 -10.53 14.26 -0.38
N LYS A 109 -11.22 14.18 0.76
CA LYS A 109 -12.56 13.59 0.93
C LYS A 109 -12.64 12.06 0.73
N ILE A 110 -11.51 11.37 0.56
CA ILE A 110 -11.46 9.89 0.55
C ILE A 110 -11.17 9.37 1.97
N GLN A 111 -10.05 9.79 2.57
CA GLN A 111 -9.71 9.50 3.96
C GLN A 111 -9.32 10.78 4.72
N LYS A 112 -9.30 10.70 6.05
CA LYS A 112 -8.82 11.78 6.91
C LYS A 112 -7.33 12.03 6.63
N GLY A 113 -6.98 13.27 6.33
CA GLY A 113 -5.59 13.63 5.98
C GLY A 113 -5.26 13.45 4.50
N GLY A 114 -6.19 12.94 3.68
CA GLY A 114 -5.96 12.75 2.24
C GLY A 114 -5.62 14.04 1.47
N GLY A 115 -6.00 15.21 1.99
CA GLY A 115 -5.61 16.51 1.44
C GLY A 115 -4.14 16.88 1.64
N ASN A 116 -3.39 16.13 2.46
CA ASN A 116 -1.94 16.33 2.63
C ASN A 116 -1.14 15.76 1.45
N TYR A 117 -1.70 14.78 0.73
CA TYR A 117 -1.06 14.19 -0.44
C TYR A 117 -1.17 15.12 -1.66
N ARG A 118 -2.35 15.71 -1.86
CA ARG A 118 -2.71 16.47 -3.06
C ARG A 118 -4.00 17.27 -2.87
N THR A 119 -4.24 18.23 -3.76
CA THR A 119 -5.42 19.11 -3.73
C THR A 119 -6.65 18.56 -4.46
N ASP A 120 -6.48 17.55 -5.32
CA ASP A 120 -7.54 16.84 -6.06
C ASP A 120 -7.53 15.32 -5.78
N GLN A 121 -8.54 14.58 -6.24
CA GLN A 121 -8.52 13.10 -6.16
C GLN A 121 -7.73 12.52 -7.33
N SER A 122 -7.12 11.36 -7.13
CA SER A 122 -6.41 10.61 -8.19
C SER A 122 -6.21 9.14 -7.82
N PHE A 123 -5.44 8.45 -8.65
CA PHE A 123 -5.02 7.07 -8.52
C PHE A 123 -3.49 7.00 -8.43
N VAL A 124 -2.98 6.15 -7.54
CA VAL A 124 -1.55 5.81 -7.45
C VAL A 124 -1.40 4.29 -7.53
N LEU A 125 -0.62 3.82 -8.49
CA LEU A 125 -0.38 2.41 -8.77
C LEU A 125 0.54 1.79 -7.72
N PHE A 126 0.32 0.53 -7.34
CA PHE A 126 1.30 -0.24 -6.55
C PHE A 126 1.59 -1.65 -7.10
N ASP A 127 0.65 -2.32 -7.77
CA ASP A 127 0.87 -3.65 -8.34
C ASP A 127 0.14 -3.84 -9.67
N ILE A 128 0.64 -4.74 -10.51
CA ILE A 128 -0.03 -5.17 -11.75
C ILE A 128 -0.05 -6.69 -11.81
N ARG A 129 -1.22 -7.23 -12.18
CA ARG A 129 -1.39 -8.65 -12.52
C ARG A 129 -1.79 -8.79 -13.99
N ILE A 130 -1.11 -9.67 -14.73
CA ILE A 130 -1.42 -10.05 -16.11
C ILE A 130 -1.68 -11.56 -16.16
N GLY A 131 -2.92 -11.95 -16.42
CA GLY A 131 -3.38 -13.32 -16.25
C GLY A 131 -3.09 -13.81 -14.82
N GLU A 132 -2.16 -14.76 -14.71
CA GLU A 132 -1.74 -15.34 -13.43
C GLU A 132 -0.46 -14.73 -12.85
N TRP A 133 0.19 -13.82 -13.57
CA TRP A 133 1.51 -13.29 -13.20
C TRP A 133 1.40 -11.94 -12.50
N TRP A 134 2.05 -11.82 -11.35
CA TRP A 134 2.38 -10.53 -10.74
C TRP A 134 3.65 -9.98 -11.36
N LEU A 135 3.62 -8.72 -11.78
CA LEU A 135 4.76 -8.08 -12.42
C LEU A 135 5.82 -7.69 -11.40
N GLN A 136 7.08 -7.65 -11.85
CA GLN A 136 8.17 -7.12 -11.05
C GLN A 136 8.08 -5.60 -10.97
N ARG A 137 8.63 -5.01 -9.91
CA ARG A 137 8.58 -3.55 -9.68
C ARG A 137 8.98 -2.74 -10.91
N LYS A 138 10.06 -3.13 -11.59
CA LYS A 138 10.54 -2.46 -12.81
C LYS A 138 9.49 -2.45 -13.93
N ASP A 139 8.81 -3.57 -14.16
CA ASP A 139 7.79 -3.66 -15.20
C ASP A 139 6.54 -2.84 -14.83
N VAL A 140 6.22 -2.75 -13.53
CA VAL A 140 5.16 -1.89 -13.01
C VAL A 140 5.51 -0.41 -13.24
N GLU A 141 6.74 0.00 -12.98
CA GLU A 141 7.25 1.36 -13.25
C GLU A 141 7.22 1.67 -14.75
N ASP A 142 7.71 0.76 -15.60
CA ASP A 142 7.70 0.93 -17.05
C ASP A 142 6.27 1.11 -17.61
N ILE A 143 5.28 0.40 -17.04
CA ILE A 143 3.87 0.56 -17.41
C ILE A 143 3.30 1.87 -16.87
N ALA A 144 3.61 2.24 -15.62
CA ALA A 144 3.16 3.51 -15.03
C ALA A 144 3.61 4.71 -15.86
N ASP A 145 4.88 4.72 -16.28
CA ASP A 145 5.46 5.77 -17.12
C ASP A 145 4.80 5.85 -18.49
N LYS A 146 4.55 4.71 -19.15
CA LYS A 146 3.83 4.66 -20.45
C LYS A 146 2.41 5.19 -20.36
N LEU A 147 1.73 4.93 -19.24
CA LEU A 147 0.36 5.40 -19.00
C LEU A 147 0.29 6.81 -18.40
N GLY A 148 1.45 7.40 -18.04
CA GLY A 148 1.53 8.70 -17.38
C GLY A 148 0.78 8.75 -16.05
N ILE A 149 0.82 7.68 -15.26
CA ILE A 149 0.13 7.58 -13.96
C ILE A 149 1.12 7.55 -12.80
N ASP A 150 0.69 8.06 -11.65
CA ASP A 150 1.48 8.01 -10.42
C ASP A 150 1.69 6.56 -9.97
N ILE A 151 2.87 6.26 -9.42
CA ILE A 151 3.20 4.99 -8.76
C ILE A 151 3.69 5.26 -7.34
N VAL A 152 3.38 4.37 -6.40
CA VAL A 152 3.81 4.54 -5.00
C VAL A 152 5.34 4.68 -4.92
N PRO A 153 5.85 5.68 -4.19
CA PRO A 153 7.28 5.92 -4.12
C PRO A 153 7.97 4.83 -3.29
N ILE A 154 9.19 4.48 -3.68
CA ILE A 154 10.09 3.68 -2.85
C ILE A 154 10.61 4.60 -1.73
N ILE A 155 10.39 4.20 -0.49
CA ILE A 155 10.82 4.92 0.72
C ILE A 155 12.08 4.31 1.35
N GLY A 156 12.50 3.14 0.87
CA GLY A 156 13.74 2.52 1.31
C GLY A 156 13.91 1.11 0.80
N GLU A 157 15.13 0.62 1.00
CA GLU A 157 15.52 -0.77 0.77
C GLU A 157 16.28 -1.28 1.99
N GLY A 158 16.16 -2.58 2.28
CA GLY A 158 16.83 -3.19 3.43
C GLY A 158 16.16 -4.49 3.87
N THR A 159 16.61 -5.03 4.99
CA THR A 159 15.97 -6.19 5.62
C THR A 159 14.66 -5.78 6.32
N LEU A 160 13.80 -6.75 6.65
CA LEU A 160 12.57 -6.46 7.40
C LEU A 160 12.89 -5.79 8.74
N GLN A 161 13.94 -6.27 9.43
CA GLN A 161 14.37 -5.72 10.71
C GLN A 161 14.81 -4.25 10.58
N GLN A 162 15.66 -3.93 9.58
CA GLN A 162 16.14 -2.56 9.37
C GLN A 162 15.00 -1.57 9.16
N MET A 163 13.95 -1.97 8.45
CA MET A 163 12.81 -1.08 8.24
C MET A 163 11.85 -1.01 9.43
N VAL A 164 11.74 -2.06 10.24
CA VAL A 164 11.04 -1.99 11.52
C VAL A 164 11.73 -0.97 12.43
N GLU A 165 13.06 -1.02 12.53
CA GLU A 165 13.86 -0.08 13.32
C GLU A 165 13.65 1.37 12.85
N LYS A 166 13.77 1.62 11.53
CA LYS A 166 13.50 2.95 10.96
C LYS A 166 12.08 3.46 11.22
N ALA A 167 11.08 2.60 11.15
CA ALA A 167 9.69 2.99 11.43
C ALA A 167 9.49 3.38 12.91
N LEU A 168 10.17 2.68 13.82
CA LEU A 168 10.15 3.01 15.25
C LEU A 168 10.88 4.32 15.54
N GLU A 169 12.04 4.54 14.92
CA GLU A 169 12.80 5.80 15.04
C GLU A 169 11.98 6.99 14.56
N ALA A 170 11.34 6.89 13.39
CA ALA A 170 10.47 7.95 12.86
C ALA A 170 9.27 8.25 13.77
N GLU A 171 8.68 7.22 14.40
CA GLU A 171 7.62 7.40 15.40
C GLU A 171 8.17 8.15 16.63
N MET A 172 9.37 7.81 17.11
CA MET A 172 10.01 8.50 18.23
C MET A 172 10.31 9.97 17.90
N GLU A 173 10.85 10.26 16.72
CA GLU A 173 11.16 11.63 16.29
C GLU A 173 9.91 12.51 16.16
N GLY A 174 8.79 11.96 15.68
CA GLY A 174 7.54 12.69 15.47
C GLY A 174 6.75 12.97 16.75
N TYR A 175 7.03 12.28 17.86
CA TYR A 175 6.24 12.35 19.10
C TYR A 175 7.01 12.70 20.37
N LEU A 176 8.35 12.68 20.36
CA LEU A 176 9.17 12.91 21.55
C LEU A 176 10.07 14.14 21.41
N ASP A 177 10.09 14.97 22.45
CA ASP A 177 11.08 16.05 22.62
C ASP A 177 12.45 15.52 23.10
N ASP A 178 13.49 16.37 23.10
CA ASP A 178 14.87 15.96 23.37
C ASP A 178 15.07 15.34 24.77
N GLU A 179 14.29 15.74 25.78
CA GLU A 179 14.34 15.14 27.12
C GLU A 179 13.65 13.76 27.17
N GLN A 180 12.61 13.55 26.36
CA GLN A 180 11.91 12.27 26.23
C GLN A 180 12.71 11.24 25.41
N ARG A 181 13.63 11.69 24.56
CA ARG A 181 14.55 10.84 23.79
C ARG A 181 15.61 10.17 24.67
N ASP A 182 16.19 10.91 25.62
CA ASP A 182 17.25 10.44 26.51
C ASP A 182 16.78 9.42 27.57
N GLN A 183 15.48 9.36 27.86
CA GLN A 183 14.93 8.45 28.87
C GLN A 183 14.56 7.06 28.29
N GLY A 184 14.56 6.90 26.97
CA GLY A 184 14.02 5.71 26.31
C GLY A 184 12.50 5.60 26.47
N ASN A 185 11.82 5.06 25.45
CA ASN A 185 10.37 5.12 25.37
C ASN A 185 9.67 4.21 26.40
N LYS A 186 9.26 4.75 27.56
CA LYS A 186 8.13 4.23 28.34
C LYS A 186 6.83 4.81 27.78
N ARG A 187 6.37 4.19 26.69
CA ARG A 187 5.09 4.39 25.98
C ARG A 187 4.06 5.22 26.75
N ASN A 188 4.01 6.51 26.43
CA ASN A 188 3.07 7.46 27.00
C ASN A 188 1.62 7.12 26.61
N GLY A 189 0.95 6.36 27.48
CA GLY A 189 -0.24 6.83 28.19
C GLY A 189 -1.50 7.24 27.41
N LYS A 190 -1.57 7.15 26.08
CA LYS A 190 -2.81 7.42 25.32
C LYS A 190 -3.09 6.30 24.32
N GLY A 191 -3.66 5.22 24.87
CA GLY A 191 -4.18 4.08 24.11
C GLY A 191 -3.31 2.85 24.24
N LYS A 192 -3.70 1.93 25.15
CA LYS A 192 -3.04 0.64 25.43
C LYS A 192 -2.66 -0.11 24.14
N LYS A 193 -1.40 -0.01 23.75
CA LYS A 193 -0.62 -0.95 22.93
C LYS A 193 0.76 -1.03 23.57
N THR A 194 1.02 -2.05 24.36
CA THR A 194 2.26 -2.28 25.12
C THR A 194 3.09 -3.38 24.43
N ILE A 195 4.26 -3.10 23.83
CA ILE A 195 5.20 -4.20 23.46
C ILE A 195 5.76 -4.76 24.75
N LYS A 196 5.75 -6.08 24.87
CA LYS A 196 6.66 -6.79 25.78
C LYS A 196 7.89 -7.15 24.97
N SER A 197 9.01 -6.49 25.23
CA SER A 197 10.32 -7.06 24.89
C SER A 197 10.60 -8.20 25.87
N SER A 198 11.11 -9.31 25.35
CA SER A 198 11.69 -10.40 26.17
C SER A 198 13.17 -10.12 26.39
#